data_AF-A0A3R7CKZ8-F1
#
_entry.id   AF-A0A3R7CKZ8-F1
#
_cell.length_a   1.000
_cell.length_b   1.000
_cell.length_c   1.000
_cell.angle_alpha   90.00
_cell.angle_beta   90.00
_cell.angle_gamma   90.00
#
_symmetry.space_group_name_H-M   'P 1'
#
loop_
_entity.id
_entity.type
_entity.pdbx_description
1 polymer ?
#
loop_
_entity_poly.entity_id
_entity_poly.type
_entity_poly.pdbx_seq_one_letter_code
_entity_poly.pdbx_strand_id
1 'polypeptide(L)'
;MGSWRCFRISLPGLIFLLLTLLSVILVVLADQHPSVTSEQPAFIFDAETGQRFPISEASLREDPPLLLPPPDPTEFPPAYLESLLRHCDDPTPSILEFLNKSWIGLSEFGLNWKRYPVHSGVLFRVLGAVRITQLIHIGIIAVVLSLIRFALQKYLLDHLTVRLGIPVKTTQRLLESSWKAFWFLVLWLCTFHTLILSGRTDFQYPLRMFKGVRFEVGYFDVPTPPDYYRVYLLQLGFYLHSLWSVLFIDVWRKDSAVLIVHHFMTLLLLQFSLVLRLHRIGALVVFLHDLNDVFLEIAKVNVYLQTRHGKKHPINVILANLFFTLFTVSWVIMRLYWFPLKVLYATSWGLYITNLGRECRSFLFFNSMLWALFLMHLYWFRFIAIMAFRLILRPSSGDMREDESEDDETASDGGKQQTILADGKHKPGVPSLSHKQHKNLLDGSNGSLNSCNGYVKPIKSD
;
A
#
# COMPACT_ATOMS: atom_id res chain seq x y z
N MET A 1 22.33 -16.21 -8.38
CA MET A 1 21.45 -15.05 -8.17
C MET A 1 21.16 -14.94 -6.68
N GLY A 2 21.51 -13.80 -6.09
CA GLY A 2 21.76 -13.65 -4.65
C GLY A 2 20.54 -13.88 -3.75
N SER A 3 20.82 -14.52 -2.61
CA SER A 3 19.92 -14.76 -1.50
C SER A 3 19.54 -13.44 -0.81
N TRP A 4 18.28 -13.01 -0.96
CA TRP A 4 17.70 -11.88 -0.22
C TRP A 4 17.15 -12.30 1.17
N ARG A 5 17.75 -13.32 1.80
CA ARG A 5 17.43 -13.70 3.18
C ARG A 5 18.27 -12.88 4.16
N CYS A 6 17.89 -11.61 4.36
CA CYS A 6 18.10 -10.83 5.59
C CYS A 6 17.88 -9.34 5.30
N PHE A 7 16.62 -8.94 5.18
CA PHE A 7 16.24 -7.55 5.47
C PHE A 7 15.16 -7.57 6.56
N ARG A 8 15.45 -8.26 7.67
CA ARG A 8 14.85 -7.86 8.94
C ARG A 8 15.53 -6.53 9.25
N ILE A 9 14.87 -5.41 8.97
CA ILE A 9 15.34 -4.10 9.44
C ILE A 9 15.54 -4.30 10.94
N SER A 10 16.80 -4.31 11.37
CA SER A 10 17.11 -4.54 12.77
C SER A 10 16.47 -3.40 13.56
N LEU A 11 16.09 -3.63 14.83
CA LEU A 11 15.63 -2.56 15.70
C LEU A 11 16.57 -1.31 15.61
N PRO A 12 17.90 -1.44 15.49
CA PRO A 12 18.82 -0.35 15.13
C PRO A 12 18.56 0.35 13.79
N GLY A 13 18.18 -0.36 12.73
CA GLY A 13 17.85 0.22 11.42
C GLY A 13 16.53 0.99 11.41
N LEU A 14 15.54 0.56 12.21
CA LEU A 14 14.30 1.30 12.42
C LEU A 14 14.54 2.50 13.35
N ILE A 15 15.36 2.33 14.39
CA ILE A 15 15.86 3.45 15.20
C ILE A 15 16.63 4.43 14.33
N PHE A 16 17.44 3.97 13.36
CA PHE A 16 18.12 4.85 12.43
C PHE A 16 17.13 5.62 11.54
N LEU A 17 16.09 4.96 11.00
CA LEU A 17 15.07 5.63 10.19
C LEU A 17 14.20 6.60 11.00
N LEU A 18 13.86 6.24 12.24
CA LEU A 18 13.18 7.08 13.21
C LEU A 18 14.06 8.23 13.67
N LEU A 19 15.36 8.01 13.88
CA LEU A 19 16.34 9.02 14.24
C LEU A 19 16.70 9.92 13.06
N THR A 20 16.63 9.45 11.81
CA THR A 20 16.77 10.31 10.63
C THR A 20 15.52 11.16 10.41
N LEU A 21 14.33 10.60 10.66
CA LEU A 21 13.08 11.38 10.73
C LEU A 21 13.13 12.36 11.92
N LEU A 22 13.61 11.94 13.09
CA LEU A 22 13.78 12.77 14.28
C LEU A 22 14.87 13.84 14.08
N SER A 23 15.93 13.56 13.32
CA SER A 23 17.00 14.50 13.01
C SER A 23 16.55 15.53 11.98
N VAL A 24 15.73 15.12 11.01
CA VAL A 24 15.04 16.08 10.12
C VAL A 24 14.06 16.93 10.93
N ILE A 25 13.32 16.34 11.88
CA ILE A 25 12.45 17.07 12.81
C ILE A 25 13.28 18.02 13.70
N LEU A 26 14.44 17.61 14.22
CA LEU A 26 15.32 18.43 15.06
C LEU A 26 16.01 19.56 14.28
N VAL A 27 16.35 19.34 13.00
CA VAL A 27 16.84 20.38 12.10
C VAL A 27 15.73 21.40 11.80
N VAL A 28 14.47 20.96 11.70
CA VAL A 28 13.30 21.85 11.61
C VAL A 28 13.01 22.57 12.94
N LEU A 29 13.31 21.96 14.09
CA LEU A 29 13.18 22.60 15.41
C LEU A 29 14.28 23.61 15.74
N ALA A 30 15.39 23.63 14.97
CA ALA A 30 16.55 24.46 15.26
C ALA A 30 16.49 25.88 14.66
N ASP A 31 15.51 26.20 13.82
CA ASP A 31 15.42 27.54 13.22
C ASP A 31 14.58 28.50 14.06
N GLN A 32 15.19 28.98 15.15
CA GLN A 32 14.70 30.12 15.91
C GLN A 32 15.26 31.39 15.26
N HIS A 33 14.52 31.97 14.32
CA HIS A 33 14.84 33.27 13.75
C HIS A 33 13.84 34.35 14.21
N PRO A 34 14.31 35.59 14.40
CA PRO A 34 13.59 36.62 15.16
C PRO A 34 12.34 37.12 14.44
N SER A 35 11.37 37.55 15.26
CA SER A 35 10.08 38.11 14.87
C SER A 35 10.24 39.37 14.02
N VAL A 36 9.51 39.41 12.91
CA VAL A 36 9.38 40.61 12.07
C VAL A 36 8.00 41.21 12.34
N THR A 37 7.99 42.32 13.06
CA THR A 37 6.80 43.15 13.26
C THR A 37 6.45 43.89 11.97
N SER A 38 5.33 43.55 11.34
CA SER A 38 4.61 44.47 10.44
C SER A 38 3.13 44.52 10.81
N GLU A 39 2.65 45.74 11.00
CA GLU A 39 1.30 46.08 11.45
C GLU A 39 0.21 45.61 10.47
N GLN A 40 -0.85 45.03 11.04
CA GLN A 40 -2.05 44.37 10.47
C GLN A 40 -1.91 42.87 10.12
N PRO A 41 -2.73 41.98 10.73
CA PRO A 41 -2.77 40.59 10.32
C PRO A 41 -3.36 40.50 8.91
N ALA A 42 -2.54 40.12 7.93
CA ALA A 42 -3.02 39.75 6.62
C ALA A 42 -3.92 38.51 6.75
N PHE A 43 -5.01 38.44 5.99
CA PHE A 43 -5.95 37.33 6.01
C PHE A 43 -5.96 36.63 4.66
N ILE A 44 -6.00 35.29 4.69
CA ILE A 44 -6.25 34.47 3.50
C ILE A 44 -7.72 34.04 3.49
N PHE A 45 -8.36 34.14 2.31
CA PHE A 45 -9.73 33.68 2.11
C PHE A 45 -9.73 32.23 1.64
N ASP A 46 -10.48 31.39 2.32
CA ASP A 46 -10.71 30.02 1.88
C ASP A 46 -12.00 29.91 1.08
N ALA A 47 -11.87 29.64 -0.22
CA ALA A 47 -13.01 29.49 -1.13
C ALA A 47 -13.88 28.25 -0.82
N GLU A 48 -13.35 27.26 -0.11
CA GLU A 48 -14.09 26.04 0.24
C GLU A 48 -15.04 26.27 1.41
N THR A 49 -14.56 26.93 2.48
CA THR A 49 -15.37 27.21 3.68
C THR A 49 -16.03 28.59 3.67
N GLY A 50 -15.59 29.50 2.79
CA GLY A 50 -16.02 30.91 2.79
C GLY A 50 -15.47 31.73 3.96
N GLN A 51 -14.52 31.18 4.72
CA GLN A 51 -13.96 31.82 5.92
C GLN A 51 -12.64 32.52 5.61
N ARG A 52 -12.25 33.44 6.51
CA ARG A 52 -10.95 34.12 6.48
C ARG A 52 -10.08 33.63 7.63
N PHE A 53 -8.84 33.31 7.32
CA PHE A 53 -7.86 32.83 8.30
C PHE A 53 -6.71 33.83 8.43
N PRO A 54 -6.20 34.09 9.63
CA PRO A 54 -5.02 34.93 9.80
C PRO A 54 -3.79 34.24 9.21
N ILE A 55 -2.97 35.00 8.49
CA ILE A 55 -1.70 34.53 7.94
C ILE A 55 -0.64 34.57 9.04
N SER A 56 0.13 33.50 9.19
CA SER A 56 1.19 33.43 10.20
C SER A 56 2.41 34.25 9.77
N GLU A 57 3.21 34.71 10.75
CA GLU A 57 4.46 35.43 10.48
C GLU A 57 5.44 34.58 9.64
N ALA A 58 5.48 33.26 9.89
CA ALA A 58 6.26 32.32 9.11
C ALA A 58 5.85 32.32 7.63
N SER A 59 4.54 32.23 7.35
CA SER A 59 4.03 32.28 5.97
C SER A 59 4.31 33.63 5.29
N LEU A 60 4.17 34.76 6.01
CA LEU A 60 4.52 36.09 5.47
C LEU A 60 6.00 36.20 5.08
N ARG A 61 6.88 35.48 5.77
CA ARG A 61 8.33 35.49 5.52
C ARG A 61 8.75 34.49 4.45
N GLU A 62 8.22 33.27 4.49
CA GLU A 62 8.71 32.14 3.70
C GLU A 62 7.98 31.94 2.36
N ASP A 63 6.70 32.31 2.26
CA ASP A 63 5.90 32.05 1.05
C ASP A 63 6.23 32.99 -0.13
N PRO A 64 6.40 34.32 0.05
CA PRO A 64 6.62 35.24 -1.07
C PRO A 64 7.75 34.86 -2.04
N PRO A 65 8.96 34.44 -1.61
CA PRO A 65 10.03 34.06 -2.54
C PRO A 65 9.73 32.76 -3.31
N LEU A 66 8.72 31.99 -2.89
CA LEU A 66 8.32 30.75 -3.54
C LEU A 66 7.25 30.95 -4.61
N LEU A 67 6.54 32.08 -4.60
CA LEU A 67 5.48 32.37 -5.57
C LEU A 67 6.04 32.70 -6.96
N LEU A 68 5.31 32.29 -8.00
CA LEU A 68 5.53 32.84 -9.34
C LEU A 68 4.91 34.24 -9.43
N PRO A 69 5.47 35.12 -10.29
CA PRO A 69 4.79 36.36 -10.63
C PRO A 69 3.41 36.06 -11.23
N PRO A 70 2.47 37.03 -11.18
CA PRO A 70 1.19 36.89 -11.85
C PRO A 70 1.37 36.49 -13.33
N PRO A 71 0.46 35.67 -13.89
CA PRO A 71 0.53 35.27 -15.29
C PRO A 71 0.61 36.49 -16.21
N ASP A 72 1.56 36.49 -17.14
CA ASP A 72 1.70 37.56 -18.13
C ASP A 72 0.41 37.67 -18.96
N PRO A 73 -0.30 38.82 -18.96
CA PRO A 73 -1.57 38.97 -19.66
C PRO A 73 -1.41 38.90 -21.19
N THR A 74 -0.21 39.09 -21.72
CA THR A 74 0.06 38.95 -23.17
C THR A 74 0.11 37.48 -23.60
N GLU A 75 0.60 36.61 -22.73
CA GLU A 75 0.68 35.18 -22.97
C GLU A 75 -0.58 34.44 -22.51
N PHE A 76 -1.13 34.84 -21.36
CA PHE A 76 -2.31 34.27 -20.75
C PHE A 76 -3.38 35.34 -20.52
N PRO A 77 -4.14 35.72 -21.56
CA PRO A 77 -5.22 36.68 -21.43
C PRO A 77 -6.19 36.28 -20.30
N PRO A 78 -6.64 37.22 -19.44
CA PRO A 78 -7.56 36.89 -18.34
C PRO A 78 -8.83 36.16 -18.81
N ALA A 79 -9.38 36.57 -19.97
CA ALA A 79 -10.54 35.91 -20.58
C ALA A 79 -10.26 34.45 -20.97
N TYR A 80 -9.03 34.13 -21.40
CA TYR A 80 -8.62 32.75 -21.69
C TYR A 80 -8.55 31.92 -20.40
N LEU A 81 -7.92 32.45 -19.35
CA LEU A 81 -7.86 31.78 -18.05
C LEU A 81 -9.25 31.55 -17.45
N GLU A 82 -10.16 32.51 -17.60
CA GLU A 82 -11.55 32.35 -17.18
C GLU A 82 -12.30 31.31 -18.01
N SER A 83 -12.04 31.23 -19.33
CA SER A 83 -12.60 30.19 -20.19
C SER A 83 -12.16 28.79 -19.76
N LEU A 84 -10.91 28.62 -19.32
CA LEU A 84 -10.40 27.34 -18.80
C LEU A 84 -11.17 26.88 -17.56
N LEU A 85 -11.54 27.81 -16.68
CA LEU A 85 -12.28 27.48 -15.45
C LEU A 85 -13.68 26.93 -15.72
N ARG A 86 -14.27 27.17 -16.90
CA ARG A 86 -15.57 26.57 -17.29
C ARG A 86 -15.47 25.06 -17.45
N HIS A 87 -14.29 24.54 -17.78
CA HIS A 87 -14.03 23.10 -17.89
C HIS A 87 -13.99 22.38 -16.54
N CYS A 88 -14.01 23.09 -15.40
CA CYS A 88 -14.10 22.44 -14.09
C CYS A 88 -15.38 21.61 -13.93
N ASP A 89 -16.42 21.91 -14.71
CA ASP A 89 -17.72 21.24 -14.68
C ASP A 89 -17.84 20.14 -15.75
N ASP A 90 -16.76 19.84 -16.48
CA ASP A 90 -16.75 18.79 -17.49
C ASP A 90 -16.92 17.40 -16.83
N PRO A 91 -17.63 16.47 -17.49
CA PRO A 91 -17.79 15.11 -17.00
C PRO A 91 -16.47 14.32 -17.07
N THR A 92 -16.51 13.07 -16.61
CA THR A 92 -15.37 12.15 -16.71
C THR A 92 -14.98 11.94 -18.19
N PRO A 93 -13.69 12.02 -18.54
CA PRO A 93 -13.26 12.01 -19.93
C PRO A 93 -13.27 10.60 -20.54
N SER A 94 -13.14 10.53 -21.85
CA SER A 94 -12.73 9.28 -22.53
C SER A 94 -11.26 8.95 -22.25
N ILE A 95 -10.83 7.71 -22.49
CA ILE A 95 -9.42 7.31 -22.30
C ILE A 95 -8.48 8.14 -23.19
N LEU A 96 -8.85 8.38 -24.45
CA LEU A 96 -8.02 9.15 -25.38
C LEU A 96 -7.88 10.60 -24.94
N GLU A 97 -9.00 11.19 -24.49
CA GLU A 97 -9.01 12.54 -23.94
C GLU A 97 -8.16 12.62 -22.67
N PHE A 98 -8.31 11.68 -21.74
CA PHE A 98 -7.46 11.57 -20.56
C PHE A 98 -5.97 11.58 -20.93
N LEU A 99 -5.54 10.75 -21.88
CA LEU A 99 -4.15 10.67 -22.30
C LEU A 99 -3.67 12.00 -22.90
N ASN A 100 -4.47 12.59 -23.79
CA ASN A 100 -4.13 13.86 -24.44
C ASN A 100 -4.02 15.00 -23.41
N LYS A 101 -5.01 15.16 -22.53
CA LYS A 101 -5.02 16.22 -21.51
C LYS A 101 -3.95 16.01 -20.44
N SER A 102 -3.67 14.76 -20.07
CA SER A 102 -2.57 14.46 -19.15
C SER A 102 -1.21 14.78 -19.76
N TRP A 103 -1.04 14.51 -21.06
CA TRP A 103 0.16 14.91 -21.79
C TRP A 103 0.34 16.43 -21.81
N ILE A 104 -0.73 17.21 -22.02
CA ILE A 104 -0.67 18.68 -21.97
C ILE A 104 -0.25 19.16 -20.58
N GLY A 105 -0.83 18.61 -19.51
CA GLY A 105 -0.45 18.97 -18.14
C GLY A 105 1.02 18.63 -17.83
N LEU A 106 1.47 17.46 -18.28
CA LEU A 106 2.86 17.02 -18.12
C LEU A 106 3.84 17.85 -18.95
N SER A 107 3.51 18.20 -20.19
CA SER A 107 4.39 19.00 -21.04
C SER A 107 4.53 20.43 -20.49
N GLU A 108 3.44 21.01 -20.00
CA GLU A 108 3.44 22.36 -19.45
C GLU A 108 4.15 22.42 -18.10
N PHE A 109 3.73 21.64 -17.10
CA PHE A 109 4.31 21.75 -15.75
C PHE A 109 5.55 20.88 -15.53
N GLY A 110 5.67 19.80 -16.30
CA GLY A 110 6.71 18.80 -16.09
C GLY A 110 7.95 18.98 -16.96
N LEU A 111 7.81 19.53 -18.16
CA LEU A 111 8.90 19.67 -19.13
C LEU A 111 9.31 21.13 -19.39
N ASN A 112 8.51 22.11 -18.97
CA ASN A 112 8.81 23.53 -19.14
C ASN A 112 9.55 24.13 -17.92
N TRP A 113 10.78 23.66 -17.68
CA TRP A 113 11.62 24.11 -16.56
C TRP A 113 11.99 25.60 -16.60
N LYS A 114 11.83 26.27 -17.74
CA LYS A 114 12.05 27.73 -17.84
C LYS A 114 10.95 28.51 -17.10
N ARG A 115 9.69 28.08 -17.23
CA ARG A 115 8.54 28.70 -16.55
C ARG A 115 8.37 28.19 -15.13
N TYR A 116 8.55 26.89 -14.93
CA TYR A 116 8.39 26.25 -13.62
C TYR A 116 9.72 25.65 -13.17
N PRO A 117 10.70 26.49 -12.75
CA PRO A 117 11.98 26.00 -12.28
C PRO A 117 11.79 25.17 -11.01
N VAL A 118 12.47 24.03 -10.93
CA VAL A 118 12.44 23.17 -9.73
C VAL A 118 13.31 23.82 -8.66
N HIS A 119 12.68 24.36 -7.62
CA HIS A 119 13.36 24.96 -6.48
C HIS A 119 13.17 24.09 -5.23
N SER A 120 14.27 23.69 -4.59
CA SER A 120 14.25 22.86 -3.38
C SER A 120 13.55 23.54 -2.21
N GLY A 121 13.52 24.88 -2.17
CA GLY A 121 12.82 25.66 -1.14
C GLY A 121 11.32 25.34 -1.04
N VAL A 122 10.65 25.00 -2.14
CA VAL A 122 9.23 24.60 -2.09
C VAL A 122 9.07 23.27 -1.36
N LEU A 123 9.96 22.31 -1.61
CA LEU A 123 9.93 21.03 -0.91
C LEU A 123 10.18 21.22 0.60
N PHE A 124 11.17 22.02 0.98
CA PHE A 124 11.42 22.31 2.40
C PHE A 124 10.25 23.03 3.06
N ARG A 125 9.62 23.98 2.37
CA ARG A 125 8.42 24.66 2.86
C ARG A 125 7.26 23.70 3.07
N VAL A 126 7.00 22.79 2.12
CA VAL A 126 5.97 21.75 2.24
C VAL A 126 6.29 20.80 3.40
N LEU A 127 7.54 20.41 3.59
CA LEU A 127 7.95 19.57 4.73
C LEU A 127 7.78 20.31 6.07
N GLY A 128 8.14 21.60 6.13
CA GLY A 128 7.96 22.45 7.32
C GLY A 128 6.50 22.75 7.65
N ALA A 129 5.60 22.71 6.66
CA ALA A 129 4.16 22.87 6.87
C ALA A 129 3.47 21.66 7.51
N VAL A 130 4.19 20.54 7.73
CA VAL A 130 3.64 19.37 8.44
C VAL A 130 3.39 19.70 9.91
N ARG A 131 2.12 19.70 10.30
CA ARG A 131 1.72 19.97 11.70
C ARG A 131 2.14 18.84 12.63
N ILE A 132 2.97 19.13 13.63
CA ILE A 132 3.42 18.15 14.63
C ILE A 132 2.23 17.58 15.42
N THR A 133 1.24 18.41 15.75
CA THR A 133 0.01 17.98 16.43
C THR A 133 -0.72 16.90 15.63
N GLN A 134 -0.76 17.00 14.30
CA GLN A 134 -1.34 15.99 13.43
C GLN A 134 -0.55 14.68 13.51
N LEU A 135 0.79 14.72 13.47
CA LEU A 135 1.63 13.52 13.60
C LEU A 135 1.44 12.82 14.96
N ILE A 136 1.29 13.58 16.03
CA ILE A 136 1.00 13.04 17.37
C ILE A 136 -0.34 12.29 17.36
N HIS A 137 -1.41 12.89 16.81
CA HIS A 137 -2.71 12.23 16.71
C HIS A 137 -2.64 10.92 15.89
N ILE A 138 -1.95 10.94 14.75
CA ILE A 138 -1.74 9.75 13.90
C ILE A 138 -1.01 8.65 14.70
N GLY A 139 0.05 9.02 15.41
CA GLY A 139 0.82 8.09 16.25
C GLY A 139 -0.02 7.46 17.37
N ILE A 140 -0.83 8.27 18.07
CA ILE A 140 -1.74 7.78 19.12
C ILE A 140 -2.73 6.77 18.54
N ILE A 141 -3.38 7.09 17.41
CA ILE A 141 -4.33 6.19 16.75
C ILE A 141 -3.62 4.87 16.39
N ALA A 142 -2.44 4.93 15.77
CA ALA A 142 -1.68 3.75 15.37
C ALA A 142 -1.31 2.85 16.56
N VAL A 143 -0.89 3.43 17.68
CA VAL A 143 -0.57 2.70 18.92
C VAL A 143 -1.81 2.04 19.50
N VAL A 144 -2.92 2.79 19.63
CA VAL A 144 -4.19 2.25 20.14
C VAL A 144 -4.69 1.08 19.29
N LEU A 145 -4.68 1.22 17.96
CA LEU A 145 -5.03 0.14 17.04
C LEU A 145 -4.14 -1.10 17.22
N SER A 146 -2.84 -0.89 17.41
CA SER A 146 -1.89 -1.98 17.64
C SER A 146 -2.17 -2.72 18.95
N LEU A 147 -2.48 -2.01 20.02
CA LEU A 147 -2.83 -2.59 21.33
C LEU A 147 -4.15 -3.36 21.26
N ILE A 148 -5.18 -2.79 20.62
CA ILE A 148 -6.48 -3.45 20.43
C ILE A 148 -6.28 -4.74 19.64
N ARG A 149 -5.54 -4.69 18.53
CA ARG A 149 -5.26 -5.87 17.71
C ARG A 149 -4.54 -6.95 18.51
N PHE A 150 -3.49 -6.58 19.25
CA PHE A 150 -2.74 -7.52 20.06
C PHE A 150 -3.62 -8.20 21.12
N ALA A 151 -4.47 -7.42 21.81
CA ALA A 151 -5.40 -7.93 22.80
C ALA A 151 -6.43 -8.89 22.18
N LEU A 152 -7.03 -8.51 21.05
CA LEU A 152 -7.98 -9.34 20.31
C LEU A 152 -7.35 -10.64 19.83
N GLN A 153 -6.14 -10.57 19.27
CA GLN A 153 -5.43 -11.75 18.80
C GLN A 153 -5.13 -12.70 19.95
N LYS A 154 -4.63 -12.20 21.09
CA LYS A 154 -4.35 -13.02 22.27
C LYS A 154 -5.61 -13.68 22.83
N TYR A 155 -6.73 -12.96 22.87
CA TYR A 155 -7.99 -13.47 23.45
C TYR A 155 -8.71 -14.46 22.52
N LEU A 156 -8.74 -14.17 21.22
CA LEU A 156 -9.54 -14.95 20.27
C LEU A 156 -8.79 -16.14 19.68
N LEU A 157 -7.46 -16.15 19.67
CA LEU A 157 -6.69 -17.18 18.96
C LEU A 157 -7.00 -18.59 19.48
N ASP A 158 -6.80 -18.85 20.76
CA ASP A 158 -7.01 -20.18 21.34
C ASP A 158 -8.50 -20.57 21.29
N HIS A 159 -9.39 -19.61 21.58
CA HIS A 159 -10.83 -19.83 21.58
C HIS A 159 -11.34 -20.24 20.19
N LEU A 160 -10.94 -19.54 19.13
CA LEU A 160 -11.35 -19.84 17.77
C LEU A 160 -10.69 -21.10 17.24
N THR A 161 -9.43 -21.36 17.58
CA THR A 161 -8.70 -22.58 17.19
C THR A 161 -9.44 -23.82 17.67
N VAL A 162 -9.79 -23.87 18.96
CA VAL A 162 -10.52 -25.00 19.55
C VAL A 162 -11.95 -25.08 18.99
N ARG A 163 -12.66 -23.95 18.90
CA ARG A 163 -14.06 -23.93 18.47
C ARG A 163 -14.24 -24.31 16.99
N LEU A 164 -13.33 -23.89 16.13
CA LEU A 164 -13.40 -24.13 14.69
C LEU A 164 -12.65 -25.41 14.26
N GLY A 165 -11.77 -25.95 15.12
CA GLY A 165 -10.97 -27.13 14.80
C GLY A 165 -10.05 -26.90 13.60
N ILE A 166 -9.40 -25.74 13.55
CA ILE A 166 -8.51 -25.30 12.47
C ILE A 166 -7.08 -25.17 13.05
N PRO A 167 -6.00 -25.43 12.28
CA PRO A 167 -4.63 -25.20 12.73
C PRO A 167 -4.37 -23.76 13.21
N VAL A 168 -3.56 -23.60 14.25
CA VAL A 168 -3.23 -22.30 14.88
C VAL A 168 -2.75 -21.27 13.84
N LYS A 169 -1.88 -21.68 12.91
CA LYS A 169 -1.35 -20.81 11.84
C LYS A 169 -2.47 -20.25 10.95
N THR A 170 -3.45 -21.08 10.59
CA THR A 170 -4.61 -20.65 9.80
C THR A 170 -5.54 -19.76 10.61
N THR A 171 -5.73 -20.03 11.91
CA THR A 171 -6.49 -19.12 12.79
C THR A 171 -5.81 -17.75 12.95
N GLN A 172 -4.47 -17.67 12.99
CA GLN A 172 -3.74 -16.39 12.97
C GLN A 172 -4.01 -15.60 11.70
N ARG A 173 -3.93 -16.26 10.53
CA ARG A 173 -4.25 -15.65 9.22
C ARG A 173 -5.71 -15.21 9.13
N LEU A 174 -6.63 -16.00 9.70
CA LEU A 174 -8.05 -15.66 9.81
C LEU A 174 -8.26 -14.37 10.61
N LEU A 175 -7.59 -14.24 11.77
CA LEU A 175 -7.69 -13.05 12.61
C LEU A 175 -7.04 -11.82 11.94
N GLU A 176 -5.90 -11.99 11.27
CA GLU A 176 -5.24 -10.94 10.48
C GLU A 176 -6.18 -10.41 9.38
N SER A 177 -6.74 -11.31 8.57
CA SER A 177 -7.65 -10.93 7.49
C SER A 177 -8.97 -10.34 8.01
N SER A 178 -9.51 -10.87 9.11
CA SER A 178 -10.73 -10.32 9.73
C SER A 178 -10.51 -8.90 10.25
N TRP A 179 -9.36 -8.63 10.88
CA TRP A 179 -8.97 -7.30 11.34
C TRP A 179 -8.87 -6.30 10.18
N LYS A 180 -8.20 -6.70 9.09
CA LYS A 180 -8.04 -5.87 7.89
C LYS A 180 -9.40 -5.60 7.24
N ALA A 181 -10.23 -6.63 7.03
CA ALA A 181 -11.57 -6.50 6.45
C ALA A 181 -12.44 -5.51 7.25
N PHE A 182 -12.45 -5.62 8.58
CA PHE A 182 -13.22 -4.74 9.46
C PHE A 182 -12.78 -3.28 9.30
N TRP A 183 -11.48 -3.01 9.41
CA TRP A 183 -10.98 -1.64 9.34
C TRP A 183 -11.09 -1.03 7.94
N PHE A 184 -10.80 -1.78 6.88
CA PHE A 184 -11.03 -1.28 5.51
C PHE A 184 -12.50 -0.93 5.28
N LEU A 185 -13.44 -1.71 5.82
CA LEU A 185 -14.86 -1.39 5.71
C LEU A 185 -15.21 -0.10 6.47
N VAL A 186 -14.75 0.04 7.71
CA VAL A 186 -14.98 1.25 8.52
C VAL A 186 -14.40 2.49 7.83
N LEU A 187 -13.14 2.41 7.38
CA LEU A 187 -12.44 3.50 6.67
C LEU A 187 -13.14 3.88 5.37
N TRP A 188 -13.56 2.87 4.59
CA TRP A 188 -14.30 3.09 3.36
C TRP A 188 -15.66 3.74 3.61
N LEU A 189 -16.41 3.29 4.63
CA LEU A 189 -17.70 3.90 5.00
C LEU A 189 -17.54 5.36 5.45
N CYS A 190 -16.52 5.68 6.25
CA CYS A 190 -16.21 7.05 6.63
C CYS A 190 -15.89 7.91 5.39
N THR A 191 -15.11 7.38 4.45
CA THR A 191 -14.75 8.09 3.22
C THR A 191 -15.95 8.25 2.28
N PHE A 192 -16.78 7.22 2.14
CA PHE A 192 -18.02 7.24 1.37
C PHE A 192 -18.98 8.30 1.91
N HIS A 193 -19.13 8.39 3.23
CA HIS A 193 -19.93 9.44 3.86
C HIS A 193 -19.42 10.83 3.49
N THR A 194 -18.12 11.08 3.61
CA THR A 194 -17.51 12.38 3.32
C THR A 194 -17.57 12.75 1.83
N LEU A 195 -17.36 11.81 0.92
CA LEU A 195 -17.34 12.11 -0.52
C LEU A 195 -18.72 12.10 -1.19
N ILE A 196 -19.59 11.17 -0.81
CA ILE A 196 -20.86 10.92 -1.51
C ILE A 196 -22.04 11.43 -0.70
N LEU A 197 -22.15 11.04 0.58
CA LEU A 197 -23.32 11.38 1.39
C LEU A 197 -23.35 12.84 1.86
N SER A 198 -22.21 13.52 1.86
CA SER A 198 -22.10 14.94 2.24
C SER A 198 -22.58 15.92 1.15
N GLY A 199 -23.19 15.41 0.06
CA GLY A 199 -23.72 16.23 -1.03
C GLY A 199 -22.67 16.83 -1.96
N ARG A 200 -21.41 16.41 -1.85
CA ARG A 200 -20.33 16.81 -2.75
C ARG A 200 -20.48 16.16 -4.11
N THR A 201 -20.01 16.85 -5.14
CA THR A 201 -20.10 16.38 -6.54
C THR A 201 -18.74 15.96 -7.12
N ASP A 202 -17.76 15.75 -6.23
CA ASP A 202 -16.35 15.53 -6.55
C ASP A 202 -16.15 14.23 -7.33
N PHE A 203 -16.99 13.23 -7.04
CA PHE A 203 -16.96 11.96 -7.78
C PHE A 203 -17.49 12.12 -9.21
N GLN A 204 -18.55 12.91 -9.42
CA GLN A 204 -19.15 13.15 -10.74
C GLN A 204 -18.27 14.07 -11.59
N TYR A 205 -17.81 15.18 -11.01
CA TYR A 205 -17.03 16.24 -11.66
C TYR A 205 -15.65 16.36 -11.01
N PRO A 206 -14.68 15.52 -11.40
CA PRO A 206 -13.42 15.41 -10.68
C PRO A 206 -12.54 16.68 -10.80
N LEU A 207 -12.72 17.48 -11.85
CA LEU A 207 -11.97 18.72 -12.04
C LEU A 207 -12.34 19.82 -11.03
N ARG A 208 -13.56 19.79 -10.46
CA ARG A 208 -13.99 20.70 -9.39
C ARG A 208 -13.13 20.62 -8.12
N MET A 209 -12.41 19.52 -7.93
CA MET A 209 -11.52 19.34 -6.78
C MET A 209 -10.38 20.36 -6.74
N PHE A 210 -10.01 20.94 -7.88
CA PHE A 210 -8.95 21.95 -7.99
C PHE A 210 -9.46 23.39 -7.97
N LYS A 211 -10.78 23.59 -8.01
CA LYS A 211 -11.37 24.93 -7.99
C LYS A 211 -11.02 25.62 -6.67
N GLY A 212 -10.29 26.73 -6.75
CA GLY A 212 -9.86 27.50 -5.58
C GLY A 212 -8.55 27.00 -4.92
N VAL A 213 -7.94 25.93 -5.42
CA VAL A 213 -6.60 25.51 -4.97
C VAL A 213 -5.57 26.37 -5.69
N ARG A 214 -5.12 27.44 -5.02
CA ARG A 214 -4.10 28.36 -5.52
C ARG A 214 -3.04 28.58 -4.46
N PHE A 215 -1.78 28.50 -4.87
CA PHE A 215 -0.66 28.74 -3.97
C PHE A 215 -0.46 30.25 -3.81
N GLU A 216 -0.82 30.76 -2.63
CA GLU A 216 -0.81 32.18 -2.24
C GLU A 216 -0.17 32.30 -0.85
N VAL A 217 0.18 33.52 -0.43
CA VAL A 217 0.75 33.74 0.92
C VAL A 217 -0.28 33.30 1.97
N GLY A 218 0.15 32.44 2.90
CA GLY A 218 -0.73 31.85 3.92
C GLY A 218 -1.43 30.56 3.48
N TYR A 219 -1.05 29.99 2.33
CA TYR A 219 -1.64 28.75 1.80
C TYR A 219 -1.69 27.61 2.81
N PHE A 220 -0.63 27.44 3.61
CA PHE A 220 -0.51 26.38 4.61
C PHE A 220 -1.17 26.71 5.96
N ASP A 221 -1.58 27.96 6.18
CA ASP A 221 -2.26 28.39 7.40
C ASP A 221 -3.75 28.02 7.40
N VAL A 222 -4.32 27.75 6.21
CA VAL A 222 -5.72 27.34 6.07
C VAL A 222 -5.90 25.92 6.64
N PRO A 223 -6.76 25.74 7.66
CA PRO A 223 -7.00 24.42 8.23
C PRO A 223 -7.75 23.50 7.24
N THR A 224 -7.48 22.21 7.33
CA THR A 224 -8.24 21.20 6.58
C THR A 224 -9.65 21.12 7.14
N PRO A 225 -10.71 21.01 6.30
CA PRO A 225 -12.07 20.85 6.79
C PRO A 225 -12.21 19.70 7.81
N PRO A 226 -12.98 19.85 8.90
CA PRO A 226 -12.99 18.89 10.01
C PRO A 226 -13.43 17.46 9.66
N ASP A 227 -14.28 17.30 8.66
CA ASP A 227 -14.73 16.01 8.16
C ASP A 227 -13.61 15.27 7.41
N TYR A 228 -12.92 15.93 6.50
CA TYR A 228 -11.73 15.37 5.84
C TYR A 228 -10.62 15.10 6.86
N TYR A 229 -10.36 16.05 7.77
CA TYR A 229 -9.32 15.90 8.78
C TYR A 229 -9.51 14.62 9.63
N ARG A 230 -10.73 14.34 10.08
CA ARG A 230 -11.05 13.12 10.86
C ARG A 230 -10.83 11.83 10.05
N VAL A 231 -11.31 11.79 8.81
CA VAL A 231 -11.10 10.62 7.92
C VAL A 231 -9.61 10.39 7.70
N TYR A 232 -8.86 11.44 7.43
CA TYR A 232 -7.43 11.35 7.19
C TYR A 232 -6.62 10.92 8.41
N LEU A 233 -6.94 11.41 9.60
CA LEU A 233 -6.29 10.94 10.84
C LEU A 233 -6.49 9.44 11.05
N LEU A 234 -7.71 8.96 10.80
CA LEU A 234 -8.02 7.54 10.92
C LEU A 234 -7.31 6.71 9.85
N GLN A 235 -7.29 7.18 8.59
CA GLN A 235 -6.57 6.54 7.49
C GLN A 235 -5.07 6.47 7.76
N LEU A 236 -4.41 7.60 8.01
CA LEU A 236 -2.98 7.66 8.30
C LEU A 236 -2.62 6.80 9.52
N GLY A 237 -3.43 6.84 10.58
CA GLY A 237 -3.22 6.01 11.78
C GLY A 237 -3.32 4.52 11.49
N PHE A 238 -4.34 4.09 10.72
CA PHE A 238 -4.49 2.69 10.33
C PHE A 238 -3.37 2.22 9.39
N TYR A 239 -3.01 3.01 8.37
CA TYR A 239 -1.93 2.66 7.44
C TYR A 239 -0.56 2.64 8.14
N LEU A 240 -0.35 3.49 9.16
CA LEU A 240 0.86 3.45 10.00
C LEU A 240 0.90 2.20 10.88
N HIS A 241 -0.23 1.85 11.52
CA HIS A 241 -0.39 0.58 12.22
C HIS A 241 -0.13 -0.62 11.30
N SER A 242 -0.67 -0.58 10.07
CA SER A 242 -0.51 -1.67 9.09
C SER A 242 0.94 -1.82 8.64
N LEU A 243 1.66 -0.70 8.40
CA LEU A 243 3.10 -0.74 8.12
C LEU A 243 3.88 -1.37 9.28
N TRP A 244 3.61 -0.94 10.51
CA TRP A 244 4.22 -1.53 11.71
C TRP A 244 3.91 -3.03 11.81
N SER A 245 2.67 -3.43 11.54
CA SER A 245 2.25 -4.83 11.55
C SER A 245 3.04 -5.67 10.55
N VAL A 246 3.16 -5.22 9.30
CA VAL A 246 3.89 -5.97 8.26
C VAL A 246 5.37 -6.15 8.62
N LEU A 247 5.97 -5.17 9.29
CA LEU A 247 7.37 -5.22 9.69
C LEU A 247 7.62 -6.16 10.88
N PHE A 248 6.73 -6.19 11.87
CA PHE A 248 7.02 -6.78 13.17
C PHE A 248 6.07 -7.90 13.62
N ILE A 249 4.85 -7.93 13.12
CA ILE A 249 3.79 -8.83 13.61
C ILE A 249 3.44 -9.88 12.56
N ASP A 250 3.27 -9.48 11.30
CA ASP A 250 2.82 -10.36 10.23
C ASP A 250 3.94 -11.27 9.73
N VAL A 251 3.55 -12.45 9.27
CA VAL A 251 4.47 -13.39 8.63
C VAL A 251 4.86 -12.84 7.26
N TRP A 252 6.16 -12.74 7.00
CA TRP A 252 6.69 -12.28 5.72
C TRP A 252 6.41 -13.30 4.62
N ARG A 253 5.99 -12.77 3.47
CA ARG A 253 5.63 -13.48 2.25
C ARG A 253 6.40 -12.89 1.08
N LYS A 254 6.32 -13.54 -0.09
CA LYS A 254 7.04 -13.13 -1.31
C LYS A 254 6.69 -11.69 -1.76
N ASP A 255 5.51 -11.19 -1.38
CA ASP A 255 5.01 -9.84 -1.70
C ASP A 255 5.23 -8.80 -0.59
N SER A 256 5.72 -9.19 0.59
CA SER A 256 5.86 -8.29 1.75
C SER A 256 6.72 -7.06 1.47
N ALA A 257 7.80 -7.19 0.70
CA ALA A 257 8.66 -6.06 0.35
C ALA A 257 7.91 -5.01 -0.50
N VAL A 258 7.12 -5.47 -1.49
CA VAL A 258 6.30 -4.59 -2.33
C VAL A 258 5.20 -3.95 -1.49
N LEU A 259 4.60 -4.70 -0.56
CA LEU A 259 3.60 -4.18 0.37
C LEU A 259 4.18 -3.08 1.29
N ILE A 260 5.42 -3.22 1.77
CA ILE A 260 6.09 -2.18 2.55
C ILE A 260 6.28 -0.91 1.72
N VAL A 261 6.78 -1.03 0.48
CA VAL A 261 6.93 0.10 -0.44
C VAL A 261 5.58 0.78 -0.69
N HIS A 262 4.52 -0.01 -0.89
CA HIS A 262 3.16 0.50 -0.99
C HIS A 262 2.75 1.29 0.25
N HIS A 263 2.93 0.75 1.45
CA HIS A 263 2.57 1.45 2.68
C HIS A 263 3.30 2.78 2.84
N PHE A 264 4.60 2.82 2.53
CA PHE A 264 5.35 4.08 2.51
C PHE A 264 4.76 5.07 1.49
N MET A 265 4.50 4.62 0.26
CA MET A 265 3.89 5.46 -0.77
C MET A 265 2.51 5.99 -0.36
N THR A 266 1.65 5.16 0.21
CA THR A 266 0.31 5.54 0.66
C THR A 266 0.36 6.54 1.82
N LEU A 267 1.25 6.32 2.81
CA LEU A 267 1.46 7.27 3.92
C LEU A 267 1.95 8.62 3.42
N LEU A 268 2.93 8.64 2.49
CA LEU A 268 3.42 9.87 1.91
C LEU A 268 2.35 10.56 1.06
N LEU A 269 1.61 9.82 0.21
CA LEU A 269 0.52 10.38 -0.62
C LEU A 269 -0.56 11.02 0.24
N LEU A 270 -0.99 10.36 1.32
CA LEU A 270 -1.98 10.90 2.26
C LEU A 270 -1.44 12.11 3.03
N GLN A 271 -0.19 12.08 3.48
CA GLN A 271 0.39 13.19 4.22
C GLN A 271 0.57 14.43 3.32
N PHE A 272 1.11 14.25 2.12
CA PHE A 272 1.31 15.36 1.18
C PHE A 272 0.00 15.85 0.58
N SER A 273 -1.01 14.99 0.37
CA SER A 273 -2.32 15.47 -0.09
C SER A 273 -3.00 16.37 0.94
N LEU A 274 -2.77 16.17 2.25
CA LEU A 274 -3.25 17.10 3.28
C LEU A 274 -2.51 18.44 3.24
N VAL A 275 -1.17 18.40 3.22
CA VAL A 275 -0.34 19.61 3.28
C VAL A 275 -0.52 20.47 2.03
N LEU A 276 -0.60 19.83 0.86
CA LEU A 276 -0.83 20.50 -0.42
C LEU A 276 -2.32 20.81 -0.67
N ARG A 277 -3.18 20.73 0.36
CA ARG A 277 -4.64 20.93 0.26
C ARG A 277 -5.33 20.13 -0.85
N LEU A 278 -4.72 19.04 -1.33
CA LEU A 278 -5.28 18.06 -2.27
C LEU A 278 -6.08 16.96 -1.54
N HIS A 279 -6.64 17.30 -0.38
CA HIS A 279 -7.26 16.34 0.52
C HIS A 279 -8.51 15.69 -0.10
N ARG A 280 -9.26 16.42 -0.94
CA ARG A 280 -10.38 15.89 -1.75
C ARG A 280 -9.93 14.79 -2.71
N ILE A 281 -8.79 15.00 -3.39
CA ILE A 281 -8.19 14.00 -4.29
C ILE A 281 -7.73 12.79 -3.51
N GLY A 282 -6.98 12.96 -2.40
CA GLY A 282 -6.52 11.81 -1.62
C GLY A 282 -7.68 11.05 -0.95
N ALA A 283 -8.79 11.71 -0.61
CA ALA A 283 -10.01 11.04 -0.16
C ALA A 283 -10.60 10.17 -1.29
N LEU A 284 -10.64 10.69 -2.52
CA LEU A 284 -11.07 9.91 -3.68
C LEU A 284 -10.14 8.73 -3.95
N VAL A 285 -8.83 8.90 -3.75
CA VAL A 285 -7.86 7.79 -3.82
C VAL A 285 -8.26 6.70 -2.83
N VAL A 286 -8.32 6.95 -1.52
CA VAL A 286 -8.64 5.89 -0.55
C VAL A 286 -10.04 5.28 -0.76
N PHE A 287 -11.01 6.08 -1.20
CA PHE A 287 -12.34 5.58 -1.58
C PHE A 287 -12.30 4.52 -2.67
N LEU A 288 -11.49 4.74 -3.72
CA LEU A 288 -11.33 3.80 -4.83
C LEU A 288 -10.49 2.58 -4.46
N HIS A 289 -9.71 2.62 -3.37
CA HIS A 289 -8.79 1.54 -3.01
C HIS A 289 -9.38 0.62 -1.96
N ASP A 290 -9.85 1.17 -0.83
CA ASP A 290 -10.18 0.40 0.37
C ASP A 290 -11.29 -0.63 0.14
N LEU A 291 -12.30 -0.34 -0.70
CA LEU A 291 -13.41 -1.29 -0.96
C LEU A 291 -12.92 -2.61 -1.58
N ASN A 292 -11.91 -2.54 -2.45
CA ASN A 292 -11.36 -3.75 -3.05
C ASN A 292 -10.74 -4.64 -1.97
N ASP A 293 -10.05 -4.04 -1.01
CA ASP A 293 -9.37 -4.78 0.03
C ASP A 293 -10.37 -5.38 1.04
N VAL A 294 -11.55 -4.76 1.23
CA VAL A 294 -12.67 -5.39 1.94
C VAL A 294 -13.06 -6.71 1.28
N PHE A 295 -13.30 -6.71 -0.04
CA PHE A 295 -13.68 -7.94 -0.75
C PHE A 295 -12.58 -8.99 -0.72
N LEU A 296 -11.32 -8.59 -0.89
CA LEU A 296 -10.17 -9.50 -0.82
C LEU A 296 -10.05 -10.17 0.55
N GLU A 297 -10.11 -9.39 1.63
CA GLU A 297 -9.92 -9.91 2.97
C GLU A 297 -11.10 -10.78 3.42
N ILE A 298 -12.34 -10.43 3.02
CA ILE A 298 -13.50 -11.31 3.24
C ILE A 298 -13.36 -12.63 2.45
N ALA A 299 -12.85 -12.59 1.21
CA ALA A 299 -12.59 -13.82 0.45
C ALA A 299 -11.60 -14.72 1.19
N LYS A 300 -10.49 -14.17 1.70
CA LYS A 300 -9.49 -14.91 2.49
C LYS A 300 -10.08 -15.51 3.77
N VAL A 301 -10.86 -14.74 4.52
CA VAL A 301 -11.58 -15.24 5.71
C VAL A 301 -12.42 -16.47 5.38
N ASN A 302 -13.16 -16.44 4.28
CA ASN A 302 -13.98 -17.57 3.85
C ASN A 302 -13.14 -18.77 3.39
N VAL A 303 -11.98 -18.55 2.76
CA VAL A 303 -11.03 -19.63 2.43
C VAL A 303 -10.53 -20.30 3.71
N TYR A 304 -10.12 -19.54 4.72
CA TYR A 304 -9.64 -20.12 5.98
C TYR A 304 -10.73 -20.88 6.74
N LEU A 305 -12.00 -20.51 6.57
CA LEU A 305 -13.16 -21.16 7.18
C LEU A 305 -13.73 -22.31 6.34
N GLN A 306 -13.19 -22.57 5.14
CA GLN A 306 -13.73 -23.58 4.24
C GLN A 306 -13.60 -25.00 4.80
N THR A 307 -12.58 -25.25 5.61
CA THR A 307 -12.35 -26.53 6.27
C THR A 307 -12.36 -26.31 7.78
N ARG A 308 -13.29 -26.93 8.50
CA ARG A 308 -13.41 -26.86 9.96
C ARG A 308 -13.62 -28.26 10.52
N HIS A 309 -12.91 -28.62 11.58
CA HIS A 309 -12.93 -29.97 12.15
C HIS A 309 -12.70 -31.07 11.09
N GLY A 310 -11.81 -30.81 10.12
CA GLY A 310 -11.54 -31.71 8.99
C GLY A 310 -12.69 -31.86 7.98
N LYS A 311 -13.79 -31.10 8.11
CA LYS A 311 -14.93 -31.13 7.19
C LYS A 311 -14.97 -29.89 6.32
N LYS A 312 -15.19 -30.10 5.03
CA LYS A 312 -15.36 -29.02 4.05
C LYS A 312 -16.77 -28.43 4.11
N HIS A 313 -16.86 -27.11 4.23
CA HIS A 313 -18.11 -26.36 4.32
C HIS A 313 -18.38 -25.65 2.98
N PRO A 314 -19.35 -26.12 2.19
CA PRO A 314 -19.57 -25.61 0.83
C PRO A 314 -19.97 -24.14 0.80
N ILE A 315 -20.67 -23.64 1.83
CA ILE A 315 -21.08 -22.23 1.92
C ILE A 315 -19.88 -21.28 1.92
N ASN A 316 -18.81 -21.61 2.65
CA ASN A 316 -17.61 -20.80 2.73
C ASN A 316 -16.83 -20.83 1.41
N VAL A 317 -16.85 -21.95 0.68
CA VAL A 317 -16.26 -22.04 -0.67
C VAL A 317 -17.01 -21.13 -1.65
N ILE A 318 -18.36 -21.15 -1.60
CA ILE A 318 -19.20 -20.29 -2.44
C ILE A 318 -18.94 -18.81 -2.13
N LEU A 319 -18.92 -18.43 -0.84
CA LEU A 319 -18.65 -17.06 -0.41
C LEU A 319 -17.23 -16.62 -0.79
N ALA A 320 -16.22 -17.46 -0.60
CA ALA A 320 -14.86 -17.16 -1.02
C ALA A 320 -14.77 -16.86 -2.53
N ASN A 321 -15.44 -17.65 -3.36
CA ASN A 321 -15.48 -17.43 -4.81
C ASN A 321 -16.28 -16.18 -5.21
N LEU A 322 -17.41 -15.93 -4.54
CA LEU A 322 -18.20 -14.72 -4.75
C LEU A 322 -17.37 -13.47 -4.43
N PHE A 323 -16.79 -13.39 -3.24
CA PHE A 323 -16.00 -12.23 -2.82
C PHE A 323 -14.70 -12.08 -3.63
N PHE A 324 -14.08 -13.17 -4.05
CA PHE A 324 -12.95 -13.11 -4.99
C PHE A 324 -13.35 -12.53 -6.36
N THR A 325 -14.54 -12.90 -6.85
CA THR A 325 -15.09 -12.35 -8.10
C THR A 325 -15.41 -10.86 -7.94
N LEU A 326 -16.06 -10.47 -6.83
CA LEU A 326 -16.32 -9.07 -6.50
C LEU A 326 -15.03 -8.25 -6.42
N PHE A 327 -14.00 -8.77 -5.75
CA PHE A 327 -12.67 -8.17 -5.69
C PHE A 327 -12.06 -7.99 -7.09
N THR A 328 -12.13 -9.01 -7.94
CA THR A 328 -11.56 -8.94 -9.30
C THR A 328 -12.27 -7.89 -10.15
N VAL A 329 -13.60 -7.86 -10.12
CA VAL A 329 -14.41 -6.89 -10.86
C VAL A 329 -14.19 -5.48 -10.32
N SER A 330 -14.22 -5.30 -8.99
CA SER A 330 -13.99 -3.99 -8.38
C SER A 330 -12.60 -3.46 -8.68
N TRP A 331 -11.56 -4.33 -8.71
CA TRP A 331 -10.19 -3.92 -9.03
C TRP A 331 -10.11 -3.27 -10.41
N VAL A 332 -10.72 -3.90 -11.42
CA VAL A 332 -10.76 -3.37 -12.78
C VAL A 332 -11.51 -2.04 -12.82
N ILE A 333 -12.70 -1.97 -12.23
CA ILE A 333 -13.54 -0.76 -12.29
C ILE A 333 -12.91 0.39 -11.51
N MET A 334 -12.47 0.16 -10.27
CA MET A 334 -12.03 1.22 -9.38
C MET A 334 -10.58 1.63 -9.62
N ARG A 335 -9.65 0.66 -9.71
CA ARG A 335 -8.20 0.93 -9.79
C ARG A 335 -7.67 1.04 -11.21
N LEU A 336 -8.27 0.35 -12.18
CA LEU A 336 -7.81 0.42 -13.58
C LEU A 336 -8.62 1.37 -14.46
N TYR A 337 -9.91 1.57 -14.17
CA TYR A 337 -10.78 2.46 -14.95
C TYR A 337 -11.02 3.82 -14.27
N TRP A 338 -11.61 3.85 -13.07
CA TRP A 338 -11.92 5.13 -12.40
C TRP A 338 -10.70 5.87 -11.87
N PHE A 339 -9.68 5.17 -11.37
CA PHE A 339 -8.46 5.84 -10.88
C PHE A 339 -7.79 6.72 -11.95
N PRO A 340 -7.44 6.23 -13.16
CA PRO A 340 -6.84 7.10 -14.17
C PRO A 340 -7.80 8.21 -14.62
N LEU A 341 -9.07 7.90 -14.85
CA LEU A 341 -10.03 8.86 -15.41
C LEU A 341 -10.50 9.93 -14.41
N LYS A 342 -10.45 9.66 -13.10
CA LYS A 342 -10.89 10.60 -12.07
C LYS A 342 -9.75 11.20 -11.26
N VAL A 343 -8.71 10.43 -10.94
CA VAL A 343 -7.59 10.90 -10.11
C VAL A 343 -6.46 11.45 -10.97
N LEU A 344 -5.89 10.63 -11.87
CA LEU A 344 -4.76 11.07 -12.72
C LEU A 344 -5.18 12.19 -13.68
N TYR A 345 -6.37 12.06 -14.29
CA TYR A 345 -6.95 13.11 -15.12
C TYR A 345 -7.10 14.43 -14.36
N ALA A 346 -7.71 14.40 -13.16
CA ALA A 346 -7.95 15.63 -12.43
C ALA A 346 -6.66 16.29 -11.95
N THR A 347 -5.71 15.49 -11.46
CA THR A 347 -4.41 16.01 -10.99
C THR A 347 -3.55 16.56 -12.11
N SER A 348 -3.73 16.11 -13.36
CA SER A 348 -3.08 16.66 -14.55
C SER A 348 -3.84 17.82 -15.17
N TRP A 349 -5.05 17.56 -15.67
CA TRP A 349 -5.85 18.55 -16.39
C TRP A 349 -6.51 19.58 -15.48
N GLY A 350 -7.00 19.15 -14.31
CA GLY A 350 -7.62 20.04 -13.33
C GLY A 350 -6.64 21.07 -12.79
N LEU A 351 -5.39 20.68 -12.58
CA LEU A 351 -4.34 21.63 -12.20
C LEU A 351 -3.99 22.57 -13.37
N TYR A 352 -3.92 22.06 -14.60
CA TYR A 352 -3.68 22.89 -15.80
C TYR A 352 -4.72 24.00 -15.94
N ILE A 353 -6.01 23.66 -15.92
CA ILE A 353 -7.07 24.66 -16.14
C ILE A 353 -7.21 25.67 -14.98
N THR A 354 -6.72 25.34 -13.79
CA THR A 354 -6.86 26.20 -12.60
C THR A 354 -5.62 27.04 -12.29
N ASN A 355 -4.44 26.56 -12.67
CA ASN A 355 -3.16 27.13 -12.27
C ASN A 355 -2.17 27.36 -13.42
N LEU A 356 -2.64 27.41 -14.67
CA LEU A 356 -1.81 27.83 -15.80
C LEU A 356 -1.16 29.20 -15.54
N GLY A 357 0.16 29.27 -15.70
CA GLY A 357 0.95 30.48 -15.42
C GLY A 357 1.11 30.81 -13.93
N ARG A 358 0.72 29.92 -13.02
CA ARG A 358 0.80 30.10 -11.55
C ARG A 358 1.64 29.02 -10.90
N GLU A 359 1.96 29.21 -9.62
CA GLU A 359 2.83 28.31 -8.87
C GLU A 359 2.20 26.91 -8.72
N CYS A 360 2.92 25.90 -9.22
CA CYS A 360 2.48 24.50 -9.29
C CYS A 360 3.64 23.51 -9.14
N ARG A 361 4.79 23.88 -8.57
CA ARG A 361 5.99 23.03 -8.57
C ARG A 361 5.81 21.69 -7.84
N SER A 362 4.87 21.60 -6.89
CA SER A 362 4.50 20.34 -6.23
C SER A 362 3.75 19.34 -7.13
N PHE A 363 3.33 19.77 -8.34
CA PHE A 363 2.64 18.94 -9.33
C PHE A 363 3.41 17.68 -9.67
N LEU A 364 4.66 17.82 -10.14
CA LEU A 364 5.49 16.71 -10.61
C LEU A 364 5.68 15.67 -9.51
N PHE A 365 6.01 16.15 -8.31
CA PHE A 365 6.20 15.29 -7.15
C PHE A 365 4.93 14.47 -6.85
N PHE A 366 3.78 15.13 -6.66
CA PHE A 366 2.54 14.44 -6.32
C PHE A 366 2.01 13.52 -7.46
N ASN A 367 2.05 13.99 -8.71
CA ASN A 367 1.61 13.18 -9.87
C ASN A 367 2.54 11.97 -10.10
N SER A 368 3.86 12.12 -9.91
CA SER A 368 4.79 10.99 -10.03
C SER A 368 4.45 9.87 -9.03
N MET A 369 4.07 10.23 -7.81
CA MET A 369 3.65 9.27 -6.80
C MET A 369 2.34 8.57 -7.18
N LEU A 370 1.37 9.29 -7.75
CA LEU A 370 0.11 8.70 -8.22
C LEU A 370 0.31 7.76 -9.42
N TRP A 371 1.21 8.11 -10.34
CA TRP A 371 1.59 7.23 -11.44
C TRP A 371 2.34 5.99 -10.94
N ALA A 372 3.24 6.14 -9.97
CA ALA A 372 3.90 4.99 -9.33
C ALA A 372 2.87 4.06 -8.65
N LEU A 373 1.86 4.62 -7.98
CA LEU A 373 0.75 3.86 -7.41
C LEU A 373 -0.04 3.11 -8.51
N PHE A 374 -0.33 3.76 -9.64
CA PHE A 374 -0.99 3.11 -10.77
C PHE A 374 -0.19 1.97 -11.39
N LEU A 375 1.13 2.13 -11.55
CA LEU A 375 2.01 1.07 -12.05
C LEU A 375 1.98 -0.16 -11.12
N MET A 376 1.91 0.07 -9.81
CA MET A 376 1.77 -1.00 -8.84
C MET A 376 0.41 -1.71 -8.94
N HIS A 377 -0.67 -1.00 -9.30
CA HIS A 377 -1.95 -1.65 -9.61
C HIS A 377 -1.85 -2.58 -10.80
N LEU A 378 -1.14 -2.18 -11.86
CA LEU A 378 -0.89 -3.04 -13.01
C LEU A 378 -0.06 -4.28 -12.62
N TYR A 379 0.95 -4.09 -11.76
CA TYR A 379 1.76 -5.18 -11.22
C TYR A 379 0.90 -6.22 -10.49
N TRP A 380 0.03 -5.81 -9.56
CA TRP A 380 -0.83 -6.75 -8.84
C TRP A 380 -1.96 -7.31 -9.71
N PHE A 381 -2.51 -6.53 -10.64
CA PHE A 381 -3.54 -7.00 -11.55
C PHE A 381 -3.09 -8.22 -12.34
N ARG A 382 -1.80 -8.32 -12.70
CA ARG A 382 -1.23 -9.52 -13.33
C ARG A 382 -1.49 -10.78 -12.49
N PHE A 383 -1.28 -10.74 -11.18
CA PHE A 383 -1.52 -11.89 -10.29
C PHE A 383 -3.01 -12.22 -10.17
N ILE A 384 -3.86 -11.19 -10.07
CA ILE A 384 -5.31 -11.35 -10.01
C ILE A 384 -5.82 -12.01 -11.28
N ALA A 385 -5.38 -11.55 -12.45
CA ALA A 385 -5.77 -12.10 -13.74
C ALA A 385 -5.33 -13.57 -13.90
N ILE A 386 -4.11 -13.90 -13.46
CA ILE A 386 -3.61 -15.29 -13.47
C ILE A 386 -4.50 -16.18 -12.58
N MET A 387 -4.82 -15.74 -11.36
CA MET A 387 -5.68 -16.52 -10.45
C MET A 387 -7.12 -16.64 -10.99
N ALA A 388 -7.68 -15.57 -11.55
CA ALA A 388 -9.02 -15.58 -12.14
C ALA A 388 -9.11 -16.54 -13.35
N PHE A 389 -8.09 -16.52 -14.22
CA PHE A 389 -8.02 -17.45 -15.36
C PHE A 389 -7.94 -18.91 -14.91
N ARG A 390 -7.13 -19.20 -13.89
CA ARG A 390 -7.04 -20.55 -13.29
C ARG A 390 -8.39 -21.02 -12.74
N LEU A 391 -9.13 -20.14 -12.04
CA LEU A 391 -10.44 -20.45 -11.47
C LEU A 391 -11.48 -20.78 -12.55
N ILE A 392 -11.44 -20.10 -13.70
CA ILE A 392 -12.35 -20.34 -14.83
C ILE A 392 -12.02 -21.67 -15.54
N LEU A 393 -10.73 -21.96 -15.75
CA LEU A 393 -10.30 -23.15 -16.48
C LEU A 393 -10.40 -24.46 -15.68
N ARG A 394 -10.34 -24.40 -14.34
CA ARG A 394 -10.46 -25.59 -13.49
C ARG A 394 -11.49 -25.39 -12.36
N PRO A 395 -12.80 -25.40 -12.67
CA PRO A 395 -13.83 -25.19 -11.66
C PRO A 395 -13.93 -26.32 -10.61
N SER A 396 -13.38 -27.52 -10.91
CA SER A 396 -13.73 -28.77 -10.21
C SER A 396 -12.78 -29.18 -9.08
N SER A 397 -11.65 -28.52 -8.88
CA SER A 397 -10.77 -28.77 -7.73
C SER A 397 -10.89 -27.62 -6.74
N GLY A 398 -11.75 -27.76 -5.73
CA GLY A 398 -11.86 -26.81 -4.61
C GLY A 398 -10.62 -26.74 -3.70
N ASP A 399 -9.46 -27.18 -4.20
CA ASP A 399 -8.14 -27.26 -3.55
C ASP A 399 -7.16 -26.19 -4.03
N MET A 400 -7.49 -25.45 -5.11
CA MET A 400 -6.54 -24.56 -5.81
C MET A 400 -6.02 -23.36 -5.00
N ARG A 401 -6.51 -23.14 -3.78
CA ARG A 401 -6.04 -22.06 -2.89
C ARG A 401 -5.22 -22.58 -1.70
N GLU A 402 -5.21 -23.89 -1.46
CA GLU A 402 -4.35 -24.50 -0.44
C GLU A 402 -2.91 -24.63 -0.97
N ASP A 403 -2.72 -24.89 -2.27
CA ASP A 403 -1.40 -24.99 -2.93
C ASP A 403 -0.54 -23.72 -2.77
N GLU A 404 -1.12 -22.51 -2.89
CA GLU A 404 -0.35 -21.26 -2.65
C GLU A 404 0.03 -21.08 -1.17
N SER A 405 -0.72 -21.69 -0.26
CA SER A 405 -0.45 -21.64 1.17
C SER A 405 0.64 -22.62 1.60
N GLU A 406 0.83 -23.72 0.85
CA GLU A 406 1.91 -24.70 0.98
C GLU A 406 3.19 -24.28 0.23
N ASP A 407 3.07 -23.57 -0.90
CA ASP A 407 4.21 -23.00 -1.66
C ASP A 407 4.93 -21.84 -0.93
N ASP A 408 4.31 -21.32 0.14
CA ASP A 408 4.94 -20.42 1.11
C ASP A 408 5.68 -21.17 2.23
N GLU A 409 5.45 -22.48 2.41
CA GLU A 409 6.12 -23.32 3.42
C GLU A 409 7.41 -23.96 2.90
N THR A 410 7.44 -24.38 1.63
CA THR A 410 8.61 -25.07 1.03
C THR A 410 9.83 -24.16 0.83
N ALA A 411 9.68 -22.84 0.95
CA ALA A 411 10.80 -21.91 0.92
C ALA A 411 11.53 -21.77 2.26
N SER A 412 11.02 -22.34 3.37
CA SER A 412 11.64 -22.17 4.69
C SER A 412 12.56 -23.32 5.10
N ASP A 413 12.43 -24.50 4.52
CA ASP A 413 13.22 -25.68 4.89
C ASP A 413 13.73 -26.41 3.64
N GLY A 414 15.05 -26.52 3.50
CA GLY A 414 15.69 -26.98 2.27
C GLY A 414 17.21 -26.93 2.37
N GLY A 415 17.75 -27.55 3.41
CA GLY A 415 19.17 -27.86 3.51
C GLY A 415 19.58 -28.89 2.45
N LYS A 416 20.59 -28.51 1.65
CA LYS A 416 21.50 -29.34 0.84
C LYS A 416 21.04 -30.77 0.51
N GLN A 417 20.69 -31.00 -0.75
CA GLN A 417 21.04 -32.25 -1.41
C GLN A 417 21.64 -31.96 -2.79
N GLN A 418 22.93 -32.25 -2.89
CA GLN A 418 23.77 -32.04 -4.06
C GLN A 418 23.69 -33.30 -4.92
N THR A 419 22.90 -33.25 -5.99
CA THR A 419 22.88 -34.33 -6.99
C THR A 419 23.92 -34.01 -8.06
N ILE A 420 24.99 -34.81 -8.06
CA ILE A 420 26.05 -34.80 -9.08
C ILE A 420 25.43 -35.26 -10.41
N LEU A 421 25.42 -34.40 -11.42
CA LEU A 421 25.13 -34.74 -12.81
C LEU A 421 26.41 -35.32 -13.44
N ALA A 422 26.38 -36.60 -13.77
CA ALA A 422 27.34 -37.23 -14.68
C ALA A 422 26.92 -36.93 -16.12
N ASP A 423 27.70 -36.12 -16.84
CA ASP A 423 27.57 -35.95 -18.28
C ASP A 423 28.51 -36.95 -18.98
N GLY A 424 27.93 -37.77 -19.84
CA GLY A 424 28.62 -38.77 -20.63
C GLY A 424 29.11 -38.17 -21.94
N LYS A 425 30.43 -38.24 -22.20
CA LYS A 425 30.96 -38.14 -23.56
C LYS A 425 31.90 -39.28 -23.89
N HIS A 426 31.55 -39.90 -24.99
CA HIS A 426 32.15 -41.05 -25.64
C HIS A 426 33.31 -40.60 -26.56
N LYS A 427 34.42 -41.36 -26.61
CA LYS A 427 35.17 -41.77 -27.83
C LYS A 427 36.37 -42.68 -27.47
N PRO A 428 36.91 -43.48 -28.42
CA PRO A 428 37.33 -44.87 -28.16
C PRO A 428 38.82 -45.15 -28.43
N GLY A 429 39.31 -46.34 -28.00
CA GLY A 429 40.45 -47.01 -28.67
C GLY A 429 41.42 -47.86 -27.82
N VAL A 430 41.17 -49.18 -27.79
CA VAL A 430 42.12 -50.35 -27.89
C VAL A 430 43.21 -50.59 -26.78
N PRO A 431 43.84 -51.79 -26.66
CA PRO A 431 43.63 -52.69 -25.50
C PRO A 431 44.93 -53.17 -24.79
N SER A 432 44.82 -53.71 -23.57
CA SER A 432 45.76 -54.72 -23.03
C SER A 432 45.16 -55.34 -21.75
N LEU A 433 44.86 -56.64 -21.74
CA LEU A 433 45.70 -57.78 -21.34
C LEU A 433 46.22 -57.73 -19.90
N SER A 434 45.69 -58.62 -19.05
CA SER A 434 46.43 -59.57 -18.18
C SER A 434 45.88 -59.69 -16.75
N HIS A 435 45.55 -60.93 -16.39
CA HIS A 435 45.68 -61.62 -15.08
C HIS A 435 45.23 -60.91 -13.78
N LYS A 436 44.52 -61.55 -12.85
CA LYS A 436 44.83 -62.86 -12.23
C LYS A 436 43.64 -63.36 -11.40
N GLN A 437 43.30 -64.63 -11.55
CA GLN A 437 42.57 -65.45 -10.56
C GLN A 437 43.47 -65.74 -9.36
N HIS A 438 42.88 -65.89 -8.16
CA HIS A 438 42.99 -67.04 -7.25
C HIS A 438 42.28 -66.73 -5.90
N LYS A 439 41.30 -67.54 -5.47
CA LYS A 439 41.39 -68.63 -4.45
C LYS A 439 41.70 -68.10 -3.03
N ASN A 440 41.15 -68.58 -1.92
CA ASN A 440 40.16 -69.60 -1.52
C ASN A 440 40.24 -69.66 0.03
N LEU A 441 39.16 -70.14 0.71
CA LEU A 441 39.19 -70.90 1.99
C LEU A 441 39.66 -70.13 3.27
N LEU A 442 39.28 -70.41 4.52
CA LEU A 442 38.41 -71.37 5.20
C LEU A 442 38.30 -70.93 6.69
N ASP A 443 37.17 -71.26 7.32
CA ASP A 443 37.01 -71.82 8.68
C ASP A 443 37.25 -70.98 9.96
N GLY A 444 36.48 -71.31 11.01
CA GLY A 444 36.74 -70.86 12.39
C GLY A 444 35.54 -70.71 13.32
N SER A 445 35.20 -71.81 14.02
CA SER A 445 34.16 -72.02 15.04
C SER A 445 34.34 -71.28 16.39
N ASN A 446 33.28 -71.37 17.23
CA ASN A 446 33.14 -71.16 18.70
C ASN A 446 32.56 -69.79 19.12
N GLY A 447 31.61 -69.65 20.04
CA GLY A 447 30.91 -70.56 20.93
C GLY A 447 30.36 -69.79 22.16
N SER A 448 29.13 -70.12 22.57
CA SER A 448 28.61 -70.13 23.96
C SER A 448 28.18 -68.87 24.74
N LEU A 449 26.91 -68.96 25.20
CA LEU A 449 26.37 -68.75 26.57
C LEU A 449 25.69 -67.43 27.03
N ASN A 450 24.55 -67.68 27.71
CA ASN A 450 23.73 -66.91 28.67
C ASN A 450 22.62 -66.00 28.09
N SER A 451 21.32 -66.35 28.14
CA SER A 451 20.37 -66.80 29.20
C SER A 451 19.77 -65.66 30.05
N CYS A 452 18.44 -65.46 29.91
CA CYS A 452 17.42 -65.16 30.94
C CYS A 452 16.06 -64.87 30.25
N ASN A 453 15.14 -65.87 30.17
CA ASN A 453 13.85 -65.99 30.89
C ASN A 453 12.97 -64.72 30.97
N GLY A 454 11.66 -64.71 30.70
CA GLY A 454 10.66 -65.75 30.39
C GLY A 454 9.22 -65.21 30.59
N TYR A 455 8.21 -66.01 30.16
CA TYR A 455 6.75 -65.98 30.49
C TYR A 455 5.87 -64.89 29.78
N VAL A 456 4.70 -65.12 29.15
CA VAL A 456 3.69 -66.21 29.03
C VAL A 456 2.84 -66.06 27.74
N LYS A 457 2.48 -67.19 27.11
CA LYS A 457 1.39 -67.40 26.11
C LYS A 457 0.09 -67.84 26.83
N PRO A 458 -1.12 -67.62 26.28
CA PRO A 458 -1.77 -68.68 25.49
C PRO A 458 -2.55 -68.16 24.26
N ILE A 459 -2.35 -68.75 23.07
CA ILE A 459 -3.18 -69.78 22.40
C ILE A 459 -4.36 -69.18 21.61
N LYS A 460 -4.28 -69.37 20.29
CA LYS A 460 -5.36 -69.26 19.30
C LYS A 460 -6.23 -70.54 19.35
N SER A 461 -7.51 -70.38 19.08
CA SER A 461 -8.31 -71.37 18.34
C SER A 461 -9.30 -70.59 17.48
N ASP A 462 -9.21 -70.88 16.18
CA ASP A 462 -10.10 -70.56 15.04
C ASP A 462 -10.23 -69.11 14.54
#